data_AF-A0AAX6RIG6-F1
#
_entry.id   AF-A0AAX6RIG6-F1
#
_cell.length_a   1.000
_cell.length_b   1.000
_cell.length_c   1.000
_cell.angle_alpha   90.00
_cell.angle_beta   90.00
_cell.angle_gamma   90.00
#
_symmetry.space_group_name_H-M   'P 1'
#
loop_
_entity.id
_entity.type
_entity.pdbx_description
1 polymer ?
#
loop_
_entity_poly.entity_id
_entity_poly.type
_entity_poly.pdbx_seq_one_letter_code
_entity_poly.pdbx_strand_id
1 'polypeptide(L)'
;MTHVASQFASSYVFYWRDYFEDQPLLYPPGFDGRVVLYPSNQTLKDYLSWRQADCHINNLYNTVYWTLVQQSGLTPEQAQERLKGTLAADKNEILFSQFNVNYNNEPLMYRKGTVLIWQKVDEVTTKEVKLPAEMEGKKMTVTRTRTKPVPLHCDIIGDAFWKEHPEILDEDS
;
A
#
# COMPACT_ATOMS: atom_id res chain seq x y z
N MET A 1 13.77 -16.38 0.69
CA MET A 1 13.15 -16.02 -0.62
C MET A 1 11.89 -16.83 -0.89
N THR A 2 11.99 -18.17 -1.02
CA THR A 2 10.85 -19.05 -1.37
C THR A 2 9.68 -19.00 -0.37
N HIS A 3 9.95 -18.89 0.93
CA HIS A 3 8.89 -18.72 1.94
C HIS A 3 8.03 -17.47 1.69
N VAL A 4 8.65 -16.33 1.35
CA VAL A 4 7.92 -15.09 1.04
C VAL A 4 7.09 -15.27 -0.23
N ALA A 5 7.69 -15.77 -1.30
CA ALA A 5 7.00 -15.93 -2.59
C ALA A 5 5.83 -16.93 -2.51
N SER A 6 6.05 -18.09 -1.88
CA SER A 6 4.99 -19.12 -1.74
C SER A 6 3.87 -18.68 -0.79
N GLN A 7 4.19 -18.01 0.32
CA GLN A 7 3.18 -17.48 1.23
C GLN A 7 2.37 -16.36 0.59
N PHE A 8 2.99 -15.49 -0.20
CA PHE A 8 2.29 -14.44 -0.94
C PHE A 8 1.38 -15.02 -2.01
N ALA A 9 1.88 -15.95 -2.84
CA ALA A 9 1.11 -16.57 -3.90
C ALA A 9 -0.12 -17.33 -3.37
N SER A 10 0.05 -18.11 -2.29
CA SER A 10 -1.06 -18.81 -1.63
C SER A 10 -2.08 -17.85 -1.03
N SER A 11 -1.64 -16.81 -0.33
CA SER A 11 -2.51 -15.78 0.25
C SER A 11 -3.28 -15.01 -0.83
N TYR A 12 -2.66 -14.72 -1.98
CA TYR A 12 -3.28 -14.01 -3.09
C TYR A 12 -4.50 -14.76 -3.64
N VAL A 13 -4.38 -16.08 -3.80
CA VAL A 13 -5.51 -16.94 -4.22
C VAL A 13 -6.53 -17.11 -3.09
N PHE A 14 -6.05 -17.27 -1.85
CA PHE A 14 -6.91 -17.52 -0.68
C PHE A 14 -7.85 -16.34 -0.40
N TYR A 15 -7.32 -15.12 -0.36
CA TYR A 15 -8.09 -13.90 -0.08
C TYR A 15 -8.73 -13.28 -1.33
N TRP A 16 -8.58 -13.87 -2.53
CA TRP A 16 -9.11 -13.31 -3.78
C TRP A 16 -10.60 -12.95 -3.66
N ARG A 17 -11.41 -13.83 -3.06
CA ARG A 17 -12.87 -13.63 -2.92
C ARG A 17 -13.25 -12.53 -1.95
N ASP A 18 -12.35 -12.17 -1.02
CA ASP A 18 -12.60 -11.09 -0.06
C ASP A 18 -12.46 -9.72 -0.72
N TYR A 19 -11.80 -9.64 -1.90
CA TYR A 19 -11.62 -8.41 -2.67
C TYR A 19 -12.40 -8.41 -4.00
N PHE A 20 -12.56 -9.58 -4.62
CA PHE A 20 -13.24 -9.78 -5.90
C PHE A 20 -14.41 -10.74 -5.71
N GLU A 21 -15.55 -10.22 -5.26
CA GLU A 21 -16.75 -11.03 -4.98
C GLU A 21 -17.31 -11.68 -6.26
N ASP A 22 -17.40 -10.90 -7.34
CA ASP A 22 -18.06 -11.30 -8.60
C ASP A 22 -17.09 -11.80 -9.67
N GLN A 23 -15.80 -11.44 -9.60
CA GLN A 23 -14.83 -11.78 -10.62
C GLN A 23 -14.09 -13.07 -10.24
N PRO A 24 -14.33 -14.21 -10.92
CA PRO A 24 -13.62 -15.44 -10.61
C PRO A 24 -12.15 -15.38 -11.03
N LEU A 25 -11.29 -16.05 -10.26
CA LEU A 25 -9.89 -16.26 -10.62
C LEU A 25 -9.79 -17.35 -11.70
N LEU A 26 -9.37 -16.95 -12.90
CA LEU A 26 -9.34 -17.85 -14.06
C LEU A 26 -8.10 -18.76 -14.09
N TYR A 27 -6.97 -18.28 -13.57
CA TYR A 27 -5.72 -19.02 -13.52
C TYR A 27 -4.89 -18.60 -12.30
N PRO A 28 -4.08 -19.48 -11.72
CA PRO A 28 -3.21 -19.14 -10.60
C PRO A 28 -2.07 -18.21 -11.06
N PRO A 29 -1.85 -17.05 -10.42
CA PRO A 29 -0.78 -16.14 -10.79
C PRO A 29 0.59 -16.63 -10.28
N GLY A 30 1.66 -16.17 -10.95
CA GLY A 30 3.04 -16.37 -10.52
C GLY A 30 3.68 -15.07 -10.06
N PHE A 31 4.63 -15.15 -9.13
CA PHE A 31 5.37 -14.00 -8.58
C PHE A 31 6.87 -14.23 -8.68
N ASP A 32 7.59 -13.24 -9.23
CA ASP A 32 9.05 -13.21 -9.21
C ASP A 32 9.56 -12.63 -7.86
N GLY A 33 10.70 -13.12 -7.39
CA GLY A 33 11.26 -12.75 -6.10
C GLY A 33 12.78 -12.68 -6.16
N ARG A 34 13.35 -11.66 -5.50
CA ARG A 34 14.80 -11.49 -5.34
C ARG A 34 15.14 -11.08 -3.92
N VAL A 35 16.40 -11.28 -3.53
CA VAL A 35 16.94 -10.82 -2.24
C VAL A 35 18.06 -9.83 -2.55
N VAL A 36 18.05 -8.70 -1.84
CA VAL A 36 19.08 -7.65 -1.95
C VAL A 36 19.52 -7.30 -0.54
N LEU A 37 20.84 -7.18 -0.33
CA LEU A 37 21.42 -6.82 0.96
C LEU A 37 21.82 -5.35 0.94
N TYR A 38 21.48 -4.64 2.00
CA TYR A 38 21.80 -3.23 2.19
C TYR A 38 22.75 -3.09 3.39
N PRO A 39 23.97 -2.58 3.21
CA PRO A 39 24.98 -2.54 4.27
C PRO A 39 24.73 -1.46 5.33
N SER A 40 23.81 -0.51 5.08
CA SER A 40 23.47 0.55 6.03
C SER A 40 22.01 0.96 5.96
N ASN A 41 21.52 1.53 7.06
CA ASN A 41 20.17 2.09 7.15
C ASN A 41 19.93 3.16 6.07
N GLN A 42 20.96 3.94 5.71
CA GLN A 42 20.84 4.91 4.62
C GLN A 42 20.55 4.23 3.27
N THR A 43 21.29 3.17 2.93
CA THR A 43 21.04 2.46 1.66
C THR A 43 19.67 1.76 1.63
N LEU A 44 19.14 1.35 2.79
CA LEU A 44 17.77 0.84 2.90
C LEU A 44 16.73 1.96 2.71
N LYS A 45 16.90 3.12 3.35
CA LYS A 45 16.03 4.30 3.17
C LYS A 45 16.01 4.75 1.71
N ASP A 46 17.18 4.78 1.06
CA ASP A 46 17.30 5.16 -0.36
C ASP A 46 16.55 4.18 -1.26
N TYR A 47 16.65 2.88 -0.99
CA TYR A 47 15.90 1.85 -1.72
C TYR A 47 14.38 2.03 -1.57
N LEU A 48 13.88 2.21 -0.35
CA LEU A 48 12.45 2.40 -0.09
C LEU A 48 11.94 3.70 -0.71
N SER A 49 12.73 4.77 -0.62
CA SER A 49 12.46 6.06 -1.27
C SER A 49 12.38 5.91 -2.78
N TRP A 50 13.29 5.13 -3.38
CA TRP A 50 13.27 4.83 -4.81
C TRP A 50 12.01 4.07 -5.23
N ARG A 51 11.55 3.09 -4.43
CA ARG A 51 10.29 2.38 -4.71
C ARG A 51 9.07 3.32 -4.60
N GLN A 52 9.04 4.23 -3.64
CA GLN A 52 7.94 5.19 -3.52
C GLN A 52 7.97 6.27 -4.63
N ALA A 53 9.16 6.72 -5.04
CA ALA A 53 9.30 7.64 -6.17
C ALA A 53 8.83 6.99 -7.49
N ASP A 54 9.17 5.72 -7.71
CA ASP A 54 8.69 4.93 -8.84
C ASP A 54 7.16 4.79 -8.85
N CYS A 55 6.56 4.52 -7.68
CA CYS A 55 5.10 4.53 -7.50
C CYS A 55 4.48 5.87 -7.91
N HIS A 56 5.04 6.99 -7.46
CA HIS A 56 4.52 8.32 -7.76
C HIS A 56 4.58 8.64 -9.26
N ILE A 57 5.71 8.34 -9.92
CA ILE A 57 5.91 8.58 -11.35
C ILE A 57 4.96 7.72 -12.18
N ASN A 58 4.88 6.43 -11.87
CA ASN A 58 4.04 5.48 -12.61
C ASN A 58 2.55 5.79 -12.40
N ASN A 59 2.14 6.14 -11.18
CA ASN A 59 0.75 6.51 -10.93
C ASN A 59 0.35 7.78 -11.69
N LEU A 60 1.16 8.86 -11.62
CA LEU A 60 0.87 10.10 -12.35
C LEU A 60 0.76 9.84 -13.86
N TYR A 61 1.68 9.06 -14.43
CA TYR A 61 1.64 8.67 -15.84
C TYR A 61 0.37 7.87 -16.16
N ASN A 62 0.07 6.83 -15.38
CA ASN A 62 -1.07 5.95 -15.63
C ASN A 62 -2.41 6.68 -15.46
N THR A 63 -2.54 7.59 -14.49
CA THR A 63 -3.75 8.39 -14.30
C THR A 63 -4.03 9.22 -15.55
N VAL A 64 -3.04 10.00 -16.04
CA VAL A 64 -3.26 10.81 -17.25
C VAL A 64 -3.42 9.95 -18.51
N TYR A 65 -2.68 8.85 -18.62
CA TYR A 65 -2.77 7.92 -19.74
C TYR A 65 -4.17 7.32 -19.87
N TRP A 66 -4.69 6.73 -18.79
CA TRP A 66 -6.02 6.12 -18.82
C TRP A 66 -7.13 7.15 -18.91
N THR A 67 -6.94 8.35 -18.36
CA THR A 67 -7.90 9.45 -18.54
C THR A 67 -8.01 9.85 -20.01
N LEU A 68 -6.88 9.97 -20.72
CA LEU A 68 -6.85 10.23 -22.17
C LEU A 68 -7.55 9.13 -22.98
N VAL A 69 -7.32 7.86 -22.64
CA VAL A 69 -7.93 6.73 -23.35
C VAL A 69 -9.44 6.65 -23.09
N GLN A 70 -9.85 6.75 -21.82
CA GLN A 70 -11.23 6.49 -21.40
C GLN A 70 -12.16 7.71 -21.58
N GLN A 71 -11.66 8.93 -21.37
CA GLN A 71 -12.48 10.15 -21.40
C GLN A 71 -12.34 10.93 -22.71
N SER A 72 -11.14 10.99 -23.32
CA SER A 72 -10.96 11.62 -24.64
C SER A 72 -11.11 10.67 -25.82
N GLY A 73 -11.22 9.36 -25.57
CA GLY A 73 -11.36 8.35 -26.63
C GLY A 73 -10.11 8.16 -27.49
N LEU A 74 -8.93 8.55 -27.00
CA LEU A 74 -7.67 8.31 -27.70
C LEU A 74 -7.32 6.82 -27.69
N THR A 75 -6.64 6.35 -28.73
CA THR A 75 -6.06 5.00 -28.71
C THR A 75 -4.89 4.92 -27.74
N PRO A 76 -4.55 3.71 -27.23
CA PRO A 76 -3.36 3.48 -26.42
C PRO A 76 -2.07 4.10 -26.99
N GLU A 77 -1.87 4.02 -28.30
CA GLU A 77 -0.69 4.56 -29.00
C GLU A 77 -0.71 6.09 -29.05
N GLN A 78 -1.88 6.68 -29.30
CA GLN A 78 -2.06 8.13 -29.33
C GLN A 78 -1.83 8.75 -27.95
N ALA A 79 -2.36 8.12 -26.89
CA ALA A 79 -2.13 8.57 -25.52
C ALA A 79 -0.64 8.49 -25.15
N GLN A 80 0.04 7.41 -25.54
CA GLN A 80 1.47 7.25 -25.31
C GLN A 80 2.29 8.33 -26.03
N GLU A 81 2.03 8.58 -27.31
CA GLU A 81 2.75 9.61 -28.07
C GLU A 81 2.46 11.02 -27.52
N ARG A 82 1.22 11.27 -27.06
CA ARG A 82 0.86 12.56 -26.44
C ARG A 82 1.63 12.85 -25.15
N LEU A 83 1.95 11.81 -24.38
CA LEU A 83 2.64 11.90 -23.10
C LEU A 83 4.17 11.79 -23.23
N LYS A 84 4.67 11.42 -24.41
CA LYS A 84 6.11 11.25 -24.65
C LYS A 84 6.85 12.56 -24.48
N GLY A 85 7.94 12.54 -23.71
CA GLY A 85 8.75 13.72 -23.42
C GLY A 85 8.13 14.73 -22.45
N THR A 86 6.89 14.51 -21.99
CA THR A 86 6.25 15.41 -21.02
C THR A 86 6.87 15.28 -19.64
N LEU A 87 6.90 16.38 -18.88
CA LEU A 87 7.33 16.43 -17.49
C LEU A 87 6.15 16.13 -16.54
N ALA A 88 6.42 16.09 -15.23
CA ALA A 88 5.37 15.89 -14.24
C ALA A 88 4.37 17.07 -14.20
N ALA A 89 4.85 18.30 -14.38
CA ALA A 89 4.00 19.50 -14.42
C ALA A 89 2.99 19.43 -15.58
N ASP A 90 3.47 19.10 -16.79
CA ASP A 90 2.61 18.97 -17.98
C ASP A 90 1.50 17.92 -17.79
N LYS A 91 1.81 16.78 -17.14
CA LYS A 91 0.82 15.74 -16.85
C LYS A 91 -0.26 16.22 -15.89
N ASN A 92 0.13 16.95 -14.84
CA ASN A 92 -0.81 17.57 -13.92
C ASN A 92 -1.67 18.62 -14.63
N GLU A 93 -1.08 19.42 -15.52
CA GLU A 93 -1.80 20.42 -16.30
C GLU A 93 -2.80 19.78 -17.26
N ILE A 94 -2.45 18.68 -17.93
CA ILE A 94 -3.38 17.92 -18.79
C ILE A 94 -4.58 17.42 -17.96
N LEU A 95 -4.33 16.78 -16.81
CA LEU A 95 -5.39 16.29 -15.91
C LEU A 95 -6.32 17.43 -15.48
N PHE A 96 -5.75 18.56 -15.05
CA PHE A 96 -6.52 19.67 -14.51
C PHE A 96 -7.29 20.43 -15.60
N SER A 97 -6.62 20.83 -16.69
CA SER A 97 -7.21 21.70 -17.71
C SER A 97 -8.24 21.00 -18.60
N GLN A 98 -8.02 19.73 -18.96
CA GLN A 98 -8.87 19.02 -19.92
C GLN A 98 -9.94 18.18 -19.24
N PHE A 99 -9.64 17.65 -18.04
CA PHE A 99 -10.51 16.69 -17.36
C PHE A 99 -11.01 17.20 -16.01
N ASN A 100 -10.58 18.39 -15.58
CA ASN A 100 -10.89 18.94 -14.26
C ASN A 100 -10.53 17.96 -13.12
N VAL A 101 -9.47 17.16 -13.32
CA VAL A 101 -8.96 16.20 -12.35
C VAL A 101 -7.76 16.81 -11.62
N ASN A 102 -7.87 16.97 -10.31
CA ASN A 102 -6.75 17.37 -9.47
C ASN A 102 -6.05 16.13 -8.93
N TYR A 103 -4.85 15.84 -9.44
CA TYR A 103 -4.05 14.68 -9.01
C TYR A 103 -3.81 14.64 -7.49
N ASN A 104 -3.72 15.79 -6.82
CA ASN A 104 -3.52 15.83 -5.37
C ASN A 104 -4.73 15.34 -4.56
N ASN A 105 -5.89 15.21 -5.19
CA ASN A 105 -7.10 14.66 -4.59
C ASN A 105 -7.24 13.15 -4.84
N GLU A 106 -6.38 12.54 -5.65
CA GLU A 106 -6.36 11.08 -5.82
C GLU A 106 -6.07 10.38 -4.49
N PRO A 107 -6.62 9.18 -4.26
CA PRO A 107 -6.39 8.40 -3.05
C PRO A 107 -4.90 8.28 -2.71
N LEU A 108 -4.57 8.48 -1.43
CA LEU A 108 -3.17 8.40 -0.96
C LEU A 108 -2.55 7.04 -1.28
N MET A 109 -3.33 5.96 -1.19
CA MET A 109 -2.90 4.61 -1.57
C MET A 109 -2.34 4.55 -2.99
N TYR A 110 -2.93 5.25 -3.96
CA TYR A 110 -2.45 5.27 -5.34
C TYR A 110 -1.20 6.14 -5.50
N ARG A 111 -1.15 7.27 -4.79
CA ARG A 111 -0.04 8.23 -4.91
C ARG A 111 1.21 7.86 -4.12
N LYS A 112 1.06 7.14 -3.01
CA LYS A 112 2.13 6.86 -2.04
C LYS A 112 2.38 5.37 -1.82
N GLY A 113 1.50 4.50 -2.32
CA GLY A 113 1.54 3.07 -2.07
C GLY A 113 1.06 2.72 -0.65
N THR A 114 1.41 1.51 -0.22
CA THR A 114 1.06 0.99 1.10
C THR A 114 2.34 0.59 1.85
N VAL A 115 2.51 1.16 3.03
CA VAL A 115 3.57 0.82 3.97
C VAL A 115 2.96 -0.03 5.08
N LEU A 116 3.65 -1.10 5.48
CA LEU A 116 3.23 -1.94 6.60
C LEU A 116 4.26 -1.82 7.71
N ILE A 117 3.83 -1.35 8.88
CA ILE A 117 4.64 -1.31 10.09
C ILE A 117 3.94 -2.03 11.24
N TRP A 118 4.71 -2.51 12.21
CA TRP A 118 4.16 -3.14 13.40
C TRP A 118 3.65 -2.08 14.37
N GLN A 119 2.36 -2.17 14.74
CA GLN A 119 1.77 -1.32 15.78
C GLN A 119 1.04 -2.16 16.82
N LYS A 120 1.03 -1.67 18.05
CA LYS A 120 0.23 -2.22 19.15
C LYS A 120 -1.22 -1.77 18.97
N VAL A 121 -2.10 -2.73 18.69
CA VAL A 121 -3.53 -2.52 18.52
C VAL A 121 -4.28 -3.17 19.67
N ASP A 122 -5.14 -2.39 20.33
CA ASP A 122 -6.00 -2.88 21.40
C ASP A 122 -7.25 -3.55 20.83
N GLU A 123 -7.35 -4.87 21.02
CA GLU A 123 -8.56 -5.61 20.70
C GLU A 123 -9.48 -5.67 21.91
N VAL A 124 -10.65 -5.05 21.79
CA VAL A 124 -11.71 -5.15 22.79
C VAL A 124 -12.55 -6.39 22.50
N THR A 125 -12.47 -7.39 23.37
CA THR A 125 -13.30 -8.60 23.27
C THR A 125 -14.18 -8.72 24.50
N THR A 126 -15.46 -9.02 24.28
CA THR A 126 -16.37 -9.37 25.38
C THR A 126 -16.17 -10.83 25.75
N LYS A 127 -15.73 -11.09 26.99
CA LYS A 127 -15.63 -12.44 27.54
C LYS A 127 -16.68 -12.64 28.62
N GLU A 128 -17.27 -13.83 28.65
CA GLU A 128 -18.12 -14.23 29.76
C GLU A 128 -17.27 -14.59 30.97
N VAL A 129 -17.61 -13.99 32.11
CA VAL A 129 -17.01 -14.32 33.39
C VAL A 129 -17.54 -15.68 33.82
N LYS A 130 -16.63 -16.61 34.10
CA LYS A 130 -16.97 -17.93 34.61
C LYS A 130 -16.87 -18.02 36.13
N LEU A 131 -16.10 -17.14 36.76
CA LEU A 131 -15.86 -17.14 38.21
C LEU A 131 -15.60 -15.71 38.71
N PRO A 132 -15.97 -15.38 39.97
CA PRO A 132 -16.71 -16.21 40.93
C PRO A 132 -18.19 -16.41 40.52
N ALA A 133 -18.86 -17.44 41.07
CA ALA A 133 -20.23 -17.84 40.68
C ALA A 133 -21.26 -16.69 40.74
N GLU A 134 -21.04 -15.71 41.61
CA GLU A 134 -21.84 -14.47 41.75
C GLU A 134 -21.79 -13.55 40.51
N MET A 135 -20.80 -13.75 39.65
CA MET A 135 -20.58 -13.02 38.40
C MET A 135 -20.66 -13.92 37.17
N GLU A 136 -21.02 -15.19 37.34
CA GLU A 136 -21.13 -16.16 36.24
C GLU A 136 -22.19 -15.69 35.23
N GLY A 137 -21.81 -15.61 33.96
CA GLY A 137 -22.67 -15.09 32.89
C GLY A 137 -22.64 -13.56 32.70
N LYS A 138 -21.93 -12.81 33.56
CA LYS A 138 -21.67 -11.38 33.29
C LYS A 138 -20.68 -11.24 32.14
N LYS A 139 -20.99 -10.36 31.19
CA LYS A 139 -20.11 -9.99 30.08
C LYS A 139 -19.12 -8.94 30.57
N MET A 140 -17.84 -9.29 30.61
CA MET A 140 -16.76 -8.34 30.89
C MET A 140 -16.05 -7.97 29.60
N THR A 141 -15.80 -6.68 29.46
CA THR A 141 -14.99 -6.13 28.37
C THR A 141 -13.53 -6.34 28.73
N VAL A 142 -12.81 -7.15 27.95
CA VAL A 142 -11.37 -7.39 28.12
C VAL A 142 -10.64 -6.75 26.95
N THR A 143 -9.76 -5.81 27.26
CA THR A 143 -8.84 -5.22 26.28
C THR A 143 -7.58 -6.06 26.21
N ARG A 144 -7.23 -6.56 25.03
CA ARG A 144 -5.99 -7.29 24.77
C ARG A 144 -5.18 -6.55 23.72
N THR A 145 -4.03 -6.01 24.11
CA THR A 145 -3.07 -5.42 23.18
C THR A 145 -2.36 -6.50 22.37
N ARG A 146 -2.32 -6.37 21.05
CA ARG A 146 -1.55 -7.23 20.15
C ARG A 146 -0.77 -6.41 19.15
N THR A 147 0.43 -6.87 18.80
CA THR A 147 1.22 -6.26 17.73
C THR A 147 0.75 -6.82 16.38
N LYS A 148 0.34 -5.94 15.47
CA LYS A 148 -0.14 -6.30 14.11
C LYS A 148 0.51 -5.40 13.06
N PRO A 149 0.70 -5.89 11.82
CA PRO A 149 1.10 -5.02 10.72
C PRO A 149 -0.11 -4.16 10.34
N VAL A 150 0.06 -2.84 10.35
CA VAL A 150 -0.98 -1.88 9.97
C VAL A 150 -0.63 -1.18 8.66
N PRO A 151 -1.60 -0.97 7.75
CA PRO A 151 -1.37 -0.24 6.52
C PRO A 151 -1.34 1.26 6.75
N LEU A 152 -0.33 1.94 6.18
CA LEU A 152 -0.19 3.39 6.13
C LEU A 152 0.01 3.85 4.68
N HIS A 153 -0.54 5.01 4.34
CA HIS A 153 -0.40 5.64 3.02
C HIS A 153 0.24 7.03 3.15
N CYS A 154 1.49 7.05 3.60
CA CYS A 154 2.25 8.27 3.92
C CYS A 154 3.55 8.36 3.12
N ASP A 155 4.22 9.51 3.21
CA ASP A 155 5.53 9.73 2.60
C ASP A 155 6.63 9.11 3.49
N ILE A 156 7.46 8.25 2.89
CA ILE A 156 8.62 7.62 3.56
C ILE A 156 9.95 8.10 2.97
N ILE A 157 9.91 9.02 1.99
CA ILE A 157 11.09 9.64 1.41
C ILE A 157 11.65 10.68 2.39
N GLY A 158 10.77 11.51 2.96
CA GLY A 158 11.15 12.48 3.98
C GLY A 158 11.47 11.86 5.33
N ASP A 159 12.20 12.62 6.17
CA ASP A 159 12.58 12.17 7.51
C ASP A 159 11.42 12.11 8.52
N ALA A 160 10.24 12.65 8.18
CA ALA A 160 9.10 12.70 9.10
C ALA A 160 8.69 11.29 9.57
N PHE A 161 8.53 10.35 8.63
CA PHE A 161 8.18 8.97 8.93
C PHE A 161 9.23 8.27 9.81
N TRP A 162 10.51 8.44 9.49
CA TRP A 162 11.60 7.81 10.22
C TRP A 162 11.80 8.38 11.63
N LYS A 163 11.45 9.67 11.84
CA LYS A 163 11.43 10.30 13.17
C LYS A 163 10.22 9.90 13.99
N GLU A 164 9.10 9.62 13.34
CA GLU A 164 7.88 9.12 14.00
C GLU A 164 8.02 7.65 14.42
N HIS A 165 8.79 6.86 13.65
CA HIS A 165 9.02 5.43 13.87
C HIS A 165 10.53 5.09 13.97
N PRO A 166 11.26 5.64 14.95
CA PRO A 166 12.70 5.38 15.09
C PRO A 166 13.02 3.89 15.38
N GLU A 167 12.08 3.17 16.00
CA GLU A 167 12.21 1.75 16.34
C GLU A 167 12.46 0.83 15.14
N ILE A 168 12.15 1.28 13.91
CA ILE A 168 12.36 0.50 12.67
C ILE A 168 13.85 0.38 12.33
N LEU A 169 14.63 1.42 12.64
CA LEU A 169 16.05 1.52 12.26
C LEU A 169 17.00 1.34 13.45
N ASP A 170 16.52 1.60 14.66
CA ASP A 170 17.28 1.57 15.91
C ASP A 170 17.18 0.23 16.65
N GLU A 171 16.62 -0.81 16.04
CA GLU A 171 16.59 -2.15 16.66
C GLU A 171 18.03 -2.68 16.77
N ASP A 172 18.57 -2.65 17.99
CA ASP A 172 19.90 -3.19 18.34
C ASP A 172 20.01 -4.63 17.80
N SER A 173 20.90 -4.84 16.82
CA SER A 173 21.24 -6.16 16.27
C SER A 173 22.25 -6.89 17.15
#